data_AF-A0A523NQ15-F1
#
_entry.id   AF-A0A523NQ15-F1
#
_cell.length_a   1.000
_cell.length_b   1.000
_cell.length_c   1.000
_cell.angle_alpha   90.00
_cell.angle_beta   90.00
_cell.angle_gamma   90.00
#
_symmetry.space_group_name_H-M   'P 1'
#
loop_
_entity.id
_entity.type
_entity.pdbx_description
1 polymer ?
#
loop_
_entity_poly.entity_id
_entity_poly.type
_entity_poly.pdbx_seq_one_letter_code
_entity_poly.pdbx_strand_id
1 'polypeptide(L)'
;MYQSGNHSGQAQRPAKRVPAGVAESVELFRPAELNRTSSTRQGTHMAPHHGLRSYQTNDIATANQAQLILMLYDGALQAVNKAMQCMDQKDVAGQSTHILKAHDIINELSLALDLKKGGDLSKTLEQLYQFVLNQLLQANIDSEKIYLESIVKVLSPLRDAWNRLAETAPEPSAPPESGPPGTRFAARC
;
A
#
# COMPACT_ATOMS: atom_id res chain seq x y z
N MET A 1 58.80 29.15 -32.48
CA MET A 1 57.59 29.48 -33.26
C MET A 1 56.38 29.27 -32.36
N TYR A 2 55.83 30.37 -31.85
CA TYR A 2 54.53 30.41 -31.18
C TYR A 2 53.44 30.60 -32.25
N GLN A 3 52.34 29.86 -32.15
CA GLN A 3 50.98 30.18 -32.62
C GLN A 3 50.07 29.08 -32.03
N SER A 4 49.36 29.31 -30.92
CA SER A 4 48.02 29.90 -30.86
C SER A 4 47.06 29.34 -31.90
N GLY A 5 46.12 28.50 -31.44
CA GLY A 5 45.02 27.94 -32.22
C GLY A 5 43.85 27.59 -31.31
N ASN A 6 43.35 28.61 -30.60
CA ASN A 6 42.09 28.56 -29.87
C ASN A 6 40.95 28.64 -30.90
N HIS A 7 40.02 27.68 -30.94
CA HIS A 7 38.72 27.88 -31.60
C HIS A 7 37.60 27.21 -30.82
N SER A 8 36.90 28.07 -30.09
CA SER A 8 35.60 27.88 -29.47
C SER A 8 34.55 27.50 -30.53
N GLY A 9 33.99 26.29 -30.42
CA GLY A 9 32.77 25.92 -31.13
C GLY A 9 31.55 26.15 -30.23
N GLN A 10 30.97 27.35 -30.28
CA GLN A 10 29.63 27.59 -29.74
C GLN A 10 28.56 27.07 -30.71
N ALA A 11 27.49 26.52 -30.11
CA ALA A 11 26.09 26.54 -30.54
C ALA A 11 25.70 25.92 -31.90
N GLN A 12 24.81 24.92 -31.87
CA GLN A 12 23.38 25.14 -32.17
C GLN A 12 22.55 23.89 -31.85
N ARG A 13 21.51 24.05 -31.01
CA ARG A 13 20.44 23.06 -30.82
C ARG A 13 19.44 23.17 -31.98
N PRO A 14 19.02 22.08 -32.65
CA PRO A 14 17.86 22.15 -33.53
C PRO A 14 16.54 22.02 -32.74
N ALA A 15 15.59 22.88 -33.11
CA ALA A 15 14.31 23.09 -32.48
C ALA A 15 13.25 22.02 -32.82
N LYS A 16 12.24 21.99 -31.94
CA LYS A 16 10.96 21.25 -32.00
C LYS A 16 10.34 21.16 -33.39
N ARG A 17 9.71 20.02 -33.69
CA ARG A 17 8.70 19.88 -34.74
C ARG A 17 7.45 19.20 -34.17
N VAL A 18 6.38 19.98 -34.00
CA VAL A 18 5.01 19.49 -33.81
C VAL A 18 4.25 19.83 -35.10
N PRO A 19 3.58 18.88 -35.77
CA PRO A 19 2.66 19.23 -36.84
C PRO A 19 1.30 19.63 -36.28
N ALA A 20 0.81 20.78 -36.74
CA ALA A 20 -0.51 21.35 -36.51
C ALA A 20 -1.31 21.36 -37.83
N GLY A 21 -2.64 21.26 -37.73
CA GLY A 21 -3.62 21.28 -38.83
C GLY A 21 -4.24 19.89 -39.01
N VAL A 22 -5.53 19.67 -38.80
CA VAL A 22 -6.68 20.25 -39.54
C VAL A 22 -7.87 20.39 -38.56
N ALA A 23 -8.29 21.60 -38.20
CA ALA A 23 -9.44 22.34 -38.76
C ALA A 23 -10.76 21.53 -38.72
N GLU A 24 -11.64 21.85 -37.78
CA GLU A 24 -12.82 22.70 -38.01
C GLU A 24 -13.99 21.90 -38.61
N SER A 25 -14.96 21.56 -37.76
CA SER A 25 -16.30 21.13 -38.15
C SER A 25 -17.26 21.58 -37.07
N VAL A 26 -17.59 22.86 -37.14
CA VAL A 26 -18.61 23.53 -36.33
C VAL A 26 -19.68 24.03 -37.30
N GLU A 27 -20.93 23.70 -36.97
CA GLU A 27 -22.19 24.27 -37.48
C GLU A 27 -22.68 23.84 -38.86
N LEU A 28 -23.51 22.78 -38.90
CA LEU A 28 -24.58 22.65 -39.91
C LEU A 28 -25.68 21.65 -39.49
N PHE A 29 -26.37 21.91 -38.38
CA PHE A 29 -27.80 21.52 -38.29
C PHE A 29 -28.55 22.32 -37.21
N ARG A 30 -29.67 22.90 -37.67
CA ARG A 30 -30.54 23.91 -37.06
C ARG A 30 -31.28 23.44 -35.78
N PRO A 31 -31.65 24.35 -34.84
CA PRO A 31 -32.52 24.05 -33.70
C PRO A 31 -34.01 24.24 -34.02
N ALA A 32 -34.83 23.27 -33.60
CA ALA A 32 -36.29 23.28 -33.45
C ALA A 32 -36.64 21.93 -32.77
N GLU A 33 -37.44 21.77 -31.72
CA GLU A 33 -38.49 22.56 -31.12
C GLU A 33 -38.66 22.17 -29.63
N LEU A 34 -39.29 23.09 -28.90
CA LEU A 34 -40.05 22.91 -27.67
C LEU A 34 -40.76 21.54 -27.56
N ASN A 35 -40.56 20.85 -26.43
CA ASN A 35 -41.69 20.16 -25.82
C ASN A 35 -41.67 20.36 -24.30
N ARG A 36 -42.34 21.43 -23.88
CA ARG A 36 -42.69 21.71 -22.50
C ARG A 36 -44.18 21.38 -22.35
N THR A 37 -44.51 20.16 -21.96
CA THR A 37 -45.81 19.85 -21.35
C THR A 37 -45.60 18.97 -20.12
N SER A 38 -46.01 19.57 -19.01
CA SER A 38 -46.11 19.08 -17.64
C SER A 38 -47.02 17.85 -17.51
N SER A 39 -46.68 16.91 -16.61
CA SER A 39 -47.59 16.43 -15.55
C SER A 39 -46.96 15.27 -14.75
N THR A 40 -46.67 15.56 -13.48
CA THR A 40 -47.01 14.74 -12.29
C THR A 40 -46.89 13.20 -12.38
N ARG A 41 -45.91 12.65 -11.64
CA ARG A 41 -46.19 11.72 -10.53
C ARG A 41 -44.99 11.60 -9.60
N GLN A 42 -45.22 11.97 -8.34
CA GLN A 42 -44.43 11.54 -7.20
C GLN A 42 -44.34 10.01 -7.21
N GLY A 43 -43.12 9.49 -7.07
CA GLY A 43 -42.86 8.06 -6.99
C GLY A 43 -41.52 7.79 -6.33
N THR A 44 -41.56 7.59 -5.02
CA THR A 44 -40.56 6.89 -4.20
C THR A 44 -39.21 7.59 -3.99
N HIS A 45 -39.15 8.28 -2.85
CA HIS A 45 -37.97 8.54 -2.05
C HIS A 45 -37.04 7.30 -1.97
N MET A 46 -35.93 7.30 -2.70
CA MET A 46 -34.83 6.37 -2.41
C MET A 46 -34.14 6.83 -1.12
N ALA A 47 -34.42 6.13 -0.03
CA ALA A 47 -33.59 6.20 1.16
C ALA A 47 -32.23 5.56 0.83
N PRO A 48 -31.08 6.20 1.15
CA PRO A 48 -29.79 5.55 1.00
C PRO A 48 -29.65 4.54 2.14
N HIS A 49 -29.90 3.26 1.85
CA HIS A 49 -29.36 2.18 2.68
C HIS A 49 -27.87 1.99 2.37
N HIS A 50 -27.05 3.00 2.67
CA HIS A 50 -25.59 2.97 2.54
C HIS A 50 -24.92 3.29 3.89
N GLY A 51 -25.40 2.65 4.96
CA GLY A 51 -24.71 2.66 6.25
C GLY A 51 -23.92 1.38 6.45
N LEU A 52 -24.56 0.23 6.25
CA LEU A 52 -24.04 -1.09 6.66
C LEU A 52 -23.02 -1.69 5.67
N ARG A 53 -23.10 -1.38 4.37
CA ARG A 53 -22.20 -1.95 3.35
C ARG A 53 -20.79 -1.34 3.37
N SER A 54 -20.66 -0.08 3.81
CA SER A 54 -19.37 0.58 3.98
C SER A 54 -18.55 0.02 5.14
N TYR A 55 -19.19 -0.42 6.24
CA TYR A 55 -18.47 -1.06 7.35
C TYR A 55 -17.89 -2.41 6.93
N GLN A 56 -18.72 -3.28 6.32
CA GLN A 56 -18.26 -4.59 5.83
C GLN A 56 -17.11 -4.51 4.82
N THR A 57 -17.08 -3.50 3.95
CA THR A 57 -16.01 -3.34 2.95
C THR A 57 -14.71 -2.85 3.58
N ASN A 58 -14.78 -1.94 4.58
CA ASN A 58 -13.59 -1.42 5.27
C ASN A 58 -12.96 -2.46 6.21
N ASP A 59 -13.78 -3.24 6.91
CA ASP A 59 -13.29 -4.25 7.85
C ASP A 59 -12.51 -5.36 7.10
N ILE A 60 -13.05 -5.85 5.98
CA ILE A 60 -12.38 -6.84 5.13
C ILE A 60 -11.09 -6.28 4.52
N ALA A 61 -11.11 -5.03 4.03
CA ALA A 61 -9.92 -4.38 3.46
C ALA A 61 -8.81 -4.18 4.50
N THR A 62 -9.17 -3.86 5.74
CA THR A 62 -8.22 -3.63 6.84
C THR A 62 -7.62 -4.94 7.33
N ALA A 63 -8.43 -6.00 7.48
CA ALA A 63 -7.94 -7.33 7.81
C ALA A 63 -6.95 -7.85 6.74
N ASN A 64 -7.26 -7.63 5.45
CA ASN A 64 -6.37 -8.01 4.35
C ASN A 64 -5.03 -7.23 4.39
N GLN A 65 -5.06 -5.94 4.72
CA GLN A 65 -3.85 -5.12 4.86
C GLN A 65 -2.97 -5.60 6.03
N ALA A 66 -3.57 -5.90 7.19
CA ALA A 66 -2.83 -6.41 8.35
C ALA A 66 -2.14 -7.74 8.05
N GLN A 67 -2.83 -8.64 7.32
CA GLN A 67 -2.27 -9.93 6.91
C GLN A 67 -1.07 -9.77 5.96
N LEU A 68 -1.12 -8.83 5.01
CA LEU A 68 0.01 -8.54 4.12
C LEU A 68 1.24 -8.05 4.90
N ILE A 69 1.03 -7.16 5.88
CA ILE A 69 2.11 -6.65 6.74
C ILE A 69 2.73 -7.80 7.55
N LEU A 70 1.90 -8.68 8.11
CA LEU A 70 2.33 -9.89 8.81
C LEU A 70 3.23 -10.79 7.95
N MET A 71 2.82 -11.04 6.69
CA MET A 71 3.60 -11.83 5.74
C MET A 71 4.95 -11.17 5.40
N LEU A 72 5.02 -9.84 5.35
CA LEU A 72 6.28 -9.12 5.15
C LEU A 72 7.21 -9.30 6.35
N TYR A 73 6.73 -9.15 7.58
CA TYR A 73 7.56 -9.41 8.77
C TYR A 73 8.04 -10.86 8.84
N ASP A 74 7.16 -11.82 8.56
CA ASP A 74 7.54 -13.24 8.52
C ASP A 74 8.60 -13.50 7.44
N GLY A 75 8.44 -12.88 6.26
CA GLY A 75 9.43 -12.94 5.18
C GLY A 75 10.78 -12.34 5.55
N ALA A 76 10.80 -11.19 6.23
CA ALA A 76 12.02 -10.54 6.71
C ALA A 76 12.73 -11.40 7.75
N LEU A 77 12.01 -11.90 8.76
CA LEU A 77 12.56 -12.77 9.81
C LEU A 77 13.13 -14.07 9.22
N GLN A 78 12.43 -14.68 8.25
CA GLN A 78 12.94 -15.86 7.55
C GLN A 78 14.23 -15.56 6.77
N ALA A 79 14.30 -14.41 6.09
CA ALA A 79 15.50 -14.01 5.37
C ALA A 79 16.68 -13.77 6.33
N VAL A 80 16.46 -13.09 7.46
CA VAL A 80 17.48 -12.89 8.49
C VAL A 80 17.98 -14.22 9.07
N ASN A 81 17.07 -15.15 9.37
CA ASN A 81 17.43 -16.48 9.87
C ASN A 81 18.26 -17.28 8.84
N LYS A 82 17.91 -17.21 7.55
CA LYS A 82 18.70 -17.84 6.49
C LYS A 82 20.07 -17.20 6.33
N ALA A 83 20.18 -15.88 6.44
CA ALA A 83 21.48 -15.20 6.43
C ALA A 83 22.38 -15.70 7.58
N MET A 84 21.84 -15.88 8.80
CA MET A 84 22.59 -16.46 9.92
C MET A 84 23.03 -17.91 9.65
N GLN A 85 22.19 -18.72 8.99
CA GLN A 85 22.55 -20.09 8.59
C GLN A 85 23.67 -20.11 7.53
N CYS A 86 23.62 -19.20 6.56
CA CYS A 86 24.70 -19.05 5.57
C CYS A 86 26.02 -18.64 6.24
N MET A 87 25.98 -17.75 7.25
CA MET A 87 27.16 -17.40 8.05
C MET A 87 27.76 -18.62 8.77
N ASP A 88 26.94 -19.51 9.34
CA ASP A 88 27.41 -20.78 9.94
C ASP A 88 28.13 -21.67 8.93
N GLN A 89 27.62 -21.71 7.70
CA GLN A 89 28.14 -22.51 6.62
C GLN A 89 29.32 -21.84 5.89
N LYS A 90 29.68 -20.60 6.29
CA LYS A 90 30.66 -19.74 5.59
C LYS A 90 30.30 -19.47 4.12
N ASP A 91 29.01 -19.51 3.79
CA ASP A 91 28.47 -19.14 2.49
C ASP A 91 28.21 -17.62 2.44
N VAL A 92 29.24 -16.87 2.04
CA VAL A 92 29.19 -15.40 1.96
C VAL A 92 28.20 -14.92 0.89
N ALA A 93 28.08 -15.65 -0.22
CA ALA A 93 27.17 -15.27 -1.30
C ALA A 93 25.70 -15.46 -0.89
N GLY A 94 25.38 -16.59 -0.24
CA GLY A 94 24.06 -16.84 0.33
C GLY A 94 23.71 -15.85 1.44
N GLN A 95 24.68 -15.50 2.30
CA GLN A 95 24.52 -14.48 3.33
C GLN A 95 24.09 -13.14 2.71
N SER A 96 24.86 -12.59 1.77
CA SER A 96 24.54 -11.30 1.15
C SER A 96 23.19 -11.34 0.42
N THR A 97 22.87 -12.45 -0.25
CA THR A 97 21.57 -12.63 -0.93
C THR A 97 20.40 -12.52 0.05
N HIS A 98 20.51 -13.18 1.20
CA HIS A 98 19.45 -13.15 2.22
C HIS A 98 19.38 -11.83 2.98
N ILE A 99 20.51 -11.17 3.22
CA ILE A 99 20.54 -9.83 3.81
C ILE A 99 19.87 -8.82 2.88
N LEU A 100 20.18 -8.81 1.58
CA LEU A 100 19.54 -7.91 0.61
C LEU A 100 18.03 -8.14 0.53
N LYS A 101 17.60 -9.40 0.55
CA LYS A 101 16.17 -9.72 0.60
C LYS A 101 15.48 -9.14 1.85
N ALA A 102 16.10 -9.27 3.03
CA ALA A 102 15.57 -8.67 4.25
C ALA A 102 15.54 -7.14 4.15
N HIS A 103 16.60 -6.54 3.61
CA HIS A 103 16.72 -5.09 3.40
C HIS A 103 15.58 -4.57 2.52
N ASP A 104 15.32 -5.19 1.38
CA ASP A 104 14.26 -4.79 0.45
C ASP A 104 12.89 -4.81 1.14
N ILE A 105 12.57 -5.87 1.90
CA ILE A 105 11.31 -5.97 2.64
C ILE A 105 11.15 -4.84 3.66
N ILE A 106 12.21 -4.56 4.44
CA ILE A 106 12.17 -3.50 5.46
C ILE A 106 12.07 -2.12 4.81
N ASN A 107 12.73 -1.92 3.67
CA ASN A 107 12.64 -0.69 2.90
C ASN A 107 11.21 -0.47 2.37
N GLU A 108 10.57 -1.50 1.81
CA GLU A 108 9.17 -1.41 1.37
C GLU A 108 8.22 -1.13 2.53
N LEU A 109 8.42 -1.76 3.69
CA LEU A 109 7.66 -1.44 4.90
C LEU A 109 7.81 0.03 5.30
N SER A 110 9.03 0.57 5.23
CA SER A 110 9.32 1.98 5.51
C SER A 110 8.60 2.92 4.52
N LEU A 111 8.63 2.59 3.23
CA LEU A 111 7.96 3.38 2.19
C LEU A 111 6.42 3.35 2.32
N ALA A 112 5.87 2.29 2.91
CA ALA A 112 4.43 2.15 3.14
C ALA A 112 3.91 3.00 4.32
N LEU A 113 4.79 3.63 5.13
CA LEU A 113 4.36 4.46 6.25
C LEU A 113 3.79 5.80 5.81
N ASP A 114 2.57 6.10 6.25
CA ASP A 114 2.02 7.46 6.17
C ASP A 114 2.52 8.28 7.37
N LEU A 115 3.62 9.01 7.18
CA LEU A 115 4.19 9.90 8.19
C LEU A 115 3.27 11.10 8.50
N LYS A 116 2.39 11.49 7.58
CA LYS A 116 1.50 12.65 7.77
C LYS A 116 0.30 12.27 8.63
N LYS A 117 -0.31 11.11 8.40
CA LYS A 117 -1.48 10.64 9.15
C LYS A 117 -1.12 9.88 10.42
N GLY A 118 -0.02 9.14 10.45
CA GLY A 118 0.32 8.30 11.61
C GLY A 118 1.09 9.01 12.72
N GLY A 119 1.39 10.30 12.57
CA GLY A 119 1.89 11.14 13.65
C GLY A 119 3.19 10.63 14.27
N ASP A 120 3.27 10.65 15.60
CA ASP A 120 4.50 10.27 16.32
C ASP A 120 4.79 8.77 16.24
N LEU A 121 3.78 7.91 16.14
CA LEU A 121 3.97 6.47 15.98
C LEU A 121 4.71 6.15 14.68
N SER A 122 4.30 6.77 13.56
CA SER A 122 4.98 6.56 12.28
C SER A 122 6.45 7.00 12.33
N LYS A 123 6.77 8.11 13.01
CA LYS A 123 8.17 8.54 13.18
C LYS A 123 8.99 7.54 14.00
N THR A 124 8.41 7.00 15.07
CA THR A 124 9.09 5.97 15.87
C THR A 124 9.35 4.71 15.06
N LEU A 125 8.39 4.26 14.26
CA LEU A 125 8.55 3.11 13.38
C LEU A 125 9.59 3.38 12.27
N GLU A 126 9.59 4.57 11.68
CA GLU A 126 10.61 4.98 10.70
C GLU A 126 12.01 4.90 11.30
N GLN A 127 12.23 5.45 12.49
CA GLN A 127 13.52 5.36 13.20
C GLN A 127 13.94 3.92 13.46
N LEU A 128 12.98 3.07 13.84
CA LEU A 128 13.22 1.66 14.11
C LEU A 128 13.60 0.89 12.84
N TYR A 129 12.95 1.18 11.71
CA TYR A 129 13.31 0.58 10.42
C TYR A 129 14.67 1.07 9.93
N GLN A 130 15.01 2.35 10.11
CA GLN A 130 16.36 2.86 9.81
C GLN A 130 17.42 2.15 10.65
N PHE A 131 17.16 1.90 11.94
CA PHE A 131 18.05 1.08 12.76
C PHE A 131 18.23 -0.33 12.18
N VAL A 132 17.14 -1.00 11.80
CA VAL A 132 17.19 -2.35 11.20
C VAL A 132 17.99 -2.36 9.90
N LEU A 133 17.77 -1.39 9.00
CA LEU A 133 18.50 -1.27 7.74
C LEU A 133 20.01 -1.08 7.98
N ASN A 134 20.38 -0.24 8.95
CA ASN A 134 21.78 -0.06 9.34
C ASN A 134 22.41 -1.34 9.88
N GLN A 135 21.69 -2.09 10.73
CA GLN A 135 22.17 -3.37 11.25
C GLN A 135 22.35 -4.42 10.15
N LEU A 136 21.46 -4.45 9.14
CA LEU A 136 21.60 -5.34 7.98
C LEU A 136 22.86 -4.99 7.18
N LEU A 137 23.16 -3.70 7.01
CA LEU A 137 24.38 -3.24 6.36
C LEU A 137 25.63 -3.65 7.15
N GLN A 138 25.65 -3.43 8.47
CA GLN A 138 26.77 -3.84 9.32
C GLN A 138 26.97 -5.37 9.29
N ALA A 139 25.88 -6.15 9.36
CA ALA A 139 25.93 -7.60 9.25
C ALA A 139 26.53 -8.07 7.92
N ASN A 140 26.34 -7.32 6.83
CA ASN A 140 26.91 -7.66 5.53
C ASN A 140 28.41 -7.33 5.46
N ILE A 141 28.83 -6.22 6.07
CA ILE A 141 30.23 -5.76 6.06
C ILE A 141 31.08 -6.61 7.02
N ASP A 142 30.66 -6.70 8.28
CA ASP A 142 31.44 -7.33 9.34
C ASP A 142 31.23 -8.86 9.38
N SER A 143 30.15 -9.34 8.76
CA SER A 143 29.75 -10.76 8.82
C SER A 143 29.56 -11.31 10.23
N GLU A 144 29.17 -10.45 11.17
CA GLU A 144 28.85 -10.85 12.54
C GLU A 144 27.35 -11.09 12.76
N LYS A 145 27.01 -12.22 13.37
CA LYS A 145 25.62 -12.59 13.66
C LYS A 145 24.93 -11.68 14.67
N ILE A 146 25.69 -11.03 15.55
CA ILE A 146 25.14 -10.19 16.61
C ILE A 146 24.22 -9.08 16.06
N TYR A 147 24.54 -8.57 14.88
CA TYR A 147 23.72 -7.59 14.16
C TYR A 147 22.37 -8.19 13.73
N LEU A 148 22.38 -9.41 13.17
CA LEU A 148 21.18 -10.14 12.74
C LEU A 148 20.31 -10.57 13.93
N GLU A 149 20.91 -11.02 15.03
CA GLU A 149 20.20 -11.36 16.26
C GLU A 149 19.48 -10.13 16.85
N SER A 150 20.12 -8.96 16.79
CA SER A 150 19.53 -7.70 17.23
C SER A 150 18.29 -7.33 16.39
N ILE A 151 18.34 -7.60 15.08
CA ILE A 151 17.19 -7.39 14.18
C ILE A 151 16.03 -8.30 14.56
N VAL A 152 16.27 -9.59 14.83
CA VAL A 152 15.23 -10.53 15.27
C VAL A 152 14.56 -10.05 16.55
N LYS A 153 15.33 -9.54 17.52
CA LYS A 153 14.80 -8.98 18.78
C LYS A 153 13.90 -7.76 18.58
N VAL A 154 14.12 -6.98 17.52
CA VAL A 154 13.30 -5.82 17.17
C VAL A 154 12.05 -6.22 16.38
N LEU A 155 12.20 -7.08 15.36
CA LEU A 155 11.10 -7.40 14.45
C LEU A 155 10.10 -8.39 15.04
N SER A 156 10.52 -9.33 15.90
CA SER A 156 9.60 -10.35 16.45
C SER A 156 8.47 -9.74 17.29
N PRO A 157 8.74 -8.81 18.24
CA PRO A 157 7.67 -8.16 19.00
C PRO A 157 6.71 -7.33 18.13
N LEU A 158 7.22 -6.67 17.07
CA LEU A 158 6.37 -5.94 16.13
C LEU A 158 5.45 -6.89 15.37
N ARG A 159 6.01 -7.98 14.84
CA ARG A 159 5.25 -9.04 14.17
C ARG A 159 4.14 -9.57 15.07
N ASP A 160 4.44 -9.84 16.33
CA ASP A 160 3.46 -10.34 17.30
C ASP A 160 2.37 -9.31 17.62
N ALA A 161 2.72 -8.03 17.69
CA ALA A 161 1.75 -6.95 17.84
C ALA A 161 0.79 -6.88 16.63
N TRP A 162 1.31 -6.98 15.41
CA TRP A 162 0.50 -7.04 14.20
C TRP A 162 -0.37 -8.29 14.12
N ASN A 163 0.14 -9.44 14.58
CA ASN A 163 -0.63 -10.68 14.67
C ASN A 163 -1.85 -10.53 15.57
N ARG A 164 -1.68 -9.93 16.75
CA ARG A 164 -2.79 -9.65 17.66
C ARG A 164 -3.83 -8.74 17.02
N LEU A 165 -3.40 -7.70 16.29
CA LEU A 165 -4.33 -6.81 15.59
C LEU A 165 -5.14 -7.55 14.52
N ALA A 166 -4.50 -8.44 13.76
CA ALA A 166 -5.17 -9.28 12.76
C ALA A 166 -6.18 -10.25 13.40
N GLU A 167 -5.87 -10.83 14.56
CA GLU A 167 -6.78 -11.72 15.31
C GLU A 167 -7.97 -10.98 15.94
N THR A 168 -7.78 -9.72 16.35
CA THR A 168 -8.85 -8.90 16.96
C THR A 168 -9.76 -8.22 15.93
N ALA A 169 -9.50 -8.37 14.63
CA ALA A 169 -10.44 -7.94 13.61
C ALA A 169 -11.75 -8.73 13.80
N PRO A 170 -12.91 -8.07 13.92
CA PRO A 170 -14.15 -8.77 14.24
C PRO A 170 -14.44 -9.80 13.15
N GLU A 171 -14.44 -11.08 13.55
CA GLU A 171 -15.10 -12.17 12.82
C GLU A 171 -16.48 -11.66 12.37
N PRO A 172 -16.88 -11.86 11.09
CA PRO A 172 -18.20 -11.46 10.62
C PRO A 172 -19.24 -12.24 11.44
N SER A 173 -19.74 -11.60 12.49
CA SER A 173 -20.75 -12.17 13.38
C SER A 173 -21.90 -12.62 12.50
N ALA A 174 -22.13 -13.93 12.49
CA ALA A 174 -23.19 -14.58 11.73
C ALA A 174 -24.50 -13.77 11.86
N PRO A 175 -25.27 -13.62 10.76
CA PRO A 175 -26.50 -12.84 10.78
C PRO A 175 -27.40 -13.37 11.91
N PRO A 176 -28.04 -12.50 12.71
CA PRO A 176 -28.94 -12.95 13.76
C PRO A 176 -29.98 -13.85 13.10
N GLU A 177 -30.00 -15.10 13.56
CA GLU A 177 -30.96 -16.13 13.16
C GLU A 177 -32.35 -15.51 13.19
N SER A 178 -32.95 -15.38 12.00
CA SER A 178 -34.30 -14.82 11.84
C SER A 178 -35.29 -15.86 12.36
N GLY A 179 -35.63 -15.74 13.65
CA GLY A 179 -36.73 -16.48 14.26
C GLY A 179 -38.02 -16.30 13.44
N PRO A 180 -38.85 -17.35 13.33
CA PRO A 180 -39.84 -17.47 12.27
C PRO A 180 -40.94 -16.41 12.36
N PRO A 181 -41.54 -15.98 11.23
CA PRO A 181 -42.69 -15.07 11.23
C PRO A 181 -43.93 -15.83 11.70
N GLY A 182 -44.16 -15.83 13.00
CA GLY A 182 -45.32 -16.46 13.64
C GLY A 182 -46.25 -15.44 14.29
N THR A 183 -47.12 -14.80 13.51
CA THR A 183 -48.50 -14.50 13.95
C THR A 183 -49.34 -14.04 12.76
N ARG A 184 -50.12 -14.99 12.24
CA ARG A 184 -51.12 -14.79 11.20
C ARG A 184 -52.29 -14.01 11.80
N PHE A 185 -52.68 -12.93 11.13
CA PHE A 185 -53.93 -12.21 11.35
C PHE A 185 -55.11 -13.18 11.52
N ALA A 186 -55.83 -13.06 12.63
CA ALA A 186 -57.19 -13.55 12.76
C ALA A 186 -58.12 -12.34 12.89
N ALA A 187 -59.03 -12.24 11.93
CA ALA A 187 -60.03 -11.21 11.78
C ALA A 187 -60.96 -11.12 13.00
N ARG A 188 -61.45 -9.91 13.27
CA ARG A 188 -62.59 -9.66 14.15
C ARG A 188 -63.62 -8.87 13.36
N CYS A 189 -64.64 -9.57 12.89
CA CYS A 189 -65.95 -9.01 12.56
C CYS A 189 -66.84 -9.11 13.80
#